data_AF-A0A2G9RDL8-F1
#
_entry.id   AF-A0A2G9RDL8-F1
#
_cell.length_a   1.000
_cell.length_b   1.000
_cell.length_c   1.000
_cell.angle_alpha   90.00
_cell.angle_beta   90.00
_cell.angle_gamma   90.00
#
_symmetry.space_group_name_H-M   'P 1'
#
loop_
_entity.id
_entity.type
_entity.pdbx_description
1 polymer ?
#
loop_
_entity_poly.entity_id
_entity_poly.type
_entity_poly.pdbx_seq_one_letter_code
_entity_poly.pdbx_strand_id
1 'polypeptide(L)' 'MGCYEISLGDTIGIGTPGSTKKMLEAVIKEIPVHALAVHCHDTYGQALANILTAL' A
#
# COMPACT_ATOMS: atom_id res chain seq x y z
N MET A 1 -14.91 -5.92 17.50
CA MET A 1 -14.65 -5.37 16.15
C MET A 1 -13.52 -6.16 15.54
N GLY A 2 -13.55 -6.41 14.23
CA GLY A 2 -12.45 -7.07 13.53
C GLY A 2 -12.64 -6.94 12.01
N CYS A 3 -11.58 -6.55 11.31
CA CYS A 3 -11.53 -6.55 9.86
C CYS A 3 -10.81 -7.82 9.42
N TYR A 4 -11.31 -8.50 8.39
CA TYR A 4 -10.60 -9.61 7.76
C TYR A 4 -9.51 -9.14 6.79
N GLU A 5 -9.60 -7.86 6.35
CA GLU A 5 -8.67 -7.21 5.43
C GLU A 5 -8.59 -5.71 5.74
N ILE A 6 -7.44 -5.10 5.50
CA ILE A 6 -7.20 -3.65 5.57
C ILE A 6 -6.60 -3.19 4.24
N SER A 7 -7.27 -2.26 3.57
CA SER A 7 -6.77 -1.64 2.34
C SER A 7 -6.02 -0.33 2.65
N LEU A 8 -4.77 -0.24 2.19
CA LEU A 8 -3.87 0.89 2.39
C LEU A 8 -3.93 1.81 1.16
N GLY A 9 -4.60 2.95 1.30
CA GLY A 9 -4.92 3.85 0.19
C GLY A 9 -3.96 5.01 0.00
N ASP A 10 -3.52 5.22 -1.25
CA ASP A 10 -2.94 6.47 -1.74
C ASP A 10 -4.04 7.36 -2.33
N THR A 11 -4.69 8.12 -1.46
CA THR A 11 -5.93 8.86 -1.73
C THR A 11 -5.82 9.85 -2.90
N ILE A 12 -4.65 10.44 -3.13
CA ILE A 12 -4.45 11.47 -4.17
C ILE A 12 -3.36 11.12 -5.18
N GLY A 13 -2.74 9.94 -5.07
CA GLY A 13 -1.77 9.43 -6.05
C GLY A 13 -0.34 9.96 -5.86
N ILE A 14 -0.01 10.51 -4.68
CA ILE A 14 1.31 11.12 -4.41
C ILE A 14 2.33 10.10 -3.88
N GLY A 15 1.91 8.85 -3.65
CA GLY A 15 2.78 7.77 -3.21
C GLY A 15 3.85 7.47 -4.24
N THR A 16 5.07 7.24 -3.74
CA THR A 16 6.23 6.80 -4.52
C THR A 16 6.66 5.40 -4.11
N PRO A 17 7.40 4.65 -4.95
CA PRO A 17 7.92 3.33 -4.56
C PRO A 17 8.67 3.36 -3.22
N GLY A 18 9.47 4.40 -2.99
CA GLY A 18 10.21 4.57 -1.74
C GLY A 18 9.32 4.79 -0.51
N SER A 19 8.25 5.59 -0.64
CA SER A 19 7.30 5.79 0.48
C SER A 19 6.41 4.57 0.70
N THR A 20 5.97 3.92 -0.38
CA THR A 20 5.16 2.70 -0.35
C THR A 20 5.89 1.58 0.37
N LYS A 21 7.18 1.35 0.02
CA LYS A 21 8.02 0.36 0.71
C LYS A 21 8.13 0.63 2.21
N LYS A 22 8.45 1.87 2.61
CA LYS A 22 8.60 2.24 4.03
C LYS A 22 7.29 2.06 4.81
N MET A 23 6.17 2.39 4.19
CA MET A 23 4.84 2.20 4.77
C MET A 23 4.54 0.71 4.96
N LEU A 24 4.75 -0.11 3.93
CA LEU A 24 4.54 -1.57 4.01
C LEU A 24 5.45 -2.20 5.07
N GLU A 25 6.75 -1.87 5.10
CA GLU A 25 7.70 -2.36 6.10
C GLU A 25 7.28 -2.05 7.55
N ALA A 26 6.52 -0.97 7.77
CA ALA A 26 5.95 -0.66 9.07
C ALA A 26 4.69 -1.50 9.36
N VAL A 27 3.77 -1.60 8.41
CA VAL A 27 2.47 -2.26 8.60
C VAL A 27 2.60 -3.78 8.72
N ILE A 28 3.48 -4.42 7.95
CA ILE A 28 3.65 -5.89 7.97
C ILE A 28 4.20 -6.43 9.30
N LYS A 29 4.72 -5.56 10.18
CA LYS A 29 5.14 -5.92 11.53
C LYS A 29 3.96 -6.15 12.47
N GLU A 30 2.83 -5.53 12.18
CA GLU A 30 1.65 -5.52 13.04
C GLU A 30 0.49 -6.34 12.45
N ILE A 31 0.38 -6.38 11.12
CA ILE A 31 -0.72 -7.02 10.39
C ILE A 31 -0.19 -8.10 9.45
N PRO A 32 -0.76 -9.31 9.42
CA PRO A 32 -0.32 -10.34 8.51
C PRO A 32 -0.57 -9.93 7.05
N VAL A 33 0.40 -10.21 6.17
CA VAL A 33 0.37 -9.80 4.75
C VAL A 33 -0.88 -10.25 4.02
N HIS A 34 -1.40 -11.45 4.32
CA HIS A 34 -2.62 -11.97 3.68
C HIS A 34 -3.90 -11.19 4.03
N ALA A 35 -3.85 -10.31 5.03
CA ALA A 35 -4.94 -9.44 5.43
C ALA A 35 -4.72 -7.98 4.97
N LEU A 36 -3.77 -7.74 4.06
CA LEU A 36 -3.46 -6.41 3.53
C LEU A 36 -3.78 -6.34 2.03
N ALA A 37 -4.30 -5.19 1.63
CA ALA A 37 -4.43 -4.79 0.23
C ALA A 37 -3.83 -3.38 0.02
N VAL A 38 -3.42 -3.06 -1.20
CA VAL A 38 -2.99 -1.70 -1.59
C VAL A 38 -3.96 -1.10 -2.59
N HIS A 39 -4.30 0.17 -2.39
CA HIS A 39 -5.12 0.94 -3.32
C HIS A 39 -4.30 2.15 -3.79
N CYS A 40 -3.80 2.09 -5.02
CA CYS A 40 -2.93 3.13 -5.57
C CYS A 40 -3.68 3.93 -6.64
N HIS A 41 -3.80 5.25 -6.44
CA HIS A 41 -4.23 6.15 -7.50
C HIS A 41 -3.10 6.46 -8.47
N ASP A 42 -3.43 6.57 -9.75
CA ASP A 42 -2.45 6.83 -10.83
C ASP A 42 -2.40 8.30 -11.26
N THR A 43 -2.83 9.23 -10.40
CA THR A 43 -2.91 10.68 -10.69
C THR A 43 -1.59 11.23 -11.25
N TYR A 44 -0.46 10.70 -10.82
CA TYR A 44 0.89 11.12 -11.23
C TYR A 44 1.72 9.98 -11.87
N GLY A 45 1.06 8.93 -12.38
CA GLY A 45 1.74 7.86 -13.14
C GLY A 45 2.59 6.89 -12.32
N GLN A 46 2.33 6.76 -11.02
CA GLN A 46 3.12 5.94 -10.10
C GLN A 46 2.41 4.66 -9.63
N ALA A 47 1.14 4.45 -9.99
CA ALA A 47 0.35 3.35 -9.42
C ALA A 47 0.98 1.98 -9.69
N LEU A 48 1.41 1.72 -10.93
CA LEU A 48 2.05 0.44 -11.28
C LEU A 48 3.38 0.21 -10.55
N ALA A 49 4.18 1.26 -10.37
CA ALA A 49 5.44 1.16 -9.63
C ALA A 49 5.19 0.91 -8.13
N ASN A 50 4.15 1.53 -7.57
CA ASN A 50 3.71 1.29 -6.20
C ASN A 50 3.15 -0.13 -6.01
N ILE A 51 2.33 -0.62 -6.96
CA ILE A 51 1.82 -2.00 -6.96
C ILE A 51 2.97 -3.00 -7.03
N LEU A 52 3.93 -2.79 -7.94
CA LEU A 52 5.13 -3.64 -8.04
C LEU A 52 5.94 -3.66 -6.75
N THR A 53 5.99 -2.54 -6.03
CA THR A 53 6.66 -2.46 -4.72
C THR A 53 5.93 -3.27 -3.63
N ALA A 54 4.63 -3.50 -3.79
CA ALA A 54 3.80 -4.22 -2.84
C ALA A 54 3.70 -5.74 -3.08
N LEU A 55 4.24 -6.23 -4.20
CA LEU A 55 4.35 -7.67 -4.53
C LEU A 55 5.60 -8.28 -3.91
#